data_AF-A0A2V7R932-F1
#
_entry.id   AF-A0A2V7R932-F1
#
_cell.length_a   1.000
_cell.length_b   1.000
_cell.length_c   1.000
_cell.angle_alpha   90.00
_cell.angle_beta   90.00
_cell.angle_gamma   90.00
#
_symmetry.space_group_name_H-M   'P 1'
#
loop_
_entity.id
_entity.type
_entity.pdbx_description
1 polymer ?
#
loop_
_entity_poly.entity_id
_entity_poly.type
_entity_poly.pdbx_seq_one_letter_code
_entity_poly.pdbx_strand_id
1 'polypeptide(L)'
;MSTANLQDLRRVVSAVTRLRGETVKHVTVRSDVRHVKVEFDSGLILVISAEQDAQGRPRLEVDVVEATQDSGVKQQIEVRFE
;
A
#
# COMPACT_ATOMS: atom_id res chain seq x y z
N MET A 1 20.45 -4.03 -16.30
CA MET A 1 19.69 -4.00 -15.03
C MET A 1 20.43 -3.07 -14.09
N SER A 2 19.88 -1.88 -13.79
CA SER A 2 20.58 -0.90 -12.94
C SER A 2 20.62 -1.39 -11.49
N THR A 3 21.61 -0.92 -10.73
CA THR A 3 21.74 -1.19 -9.29
C THR A 3 20.54 -0.69 -8.48
N ALA A 4 19.89 0.39 -8.93
CA ALA A 4 18.67 0.93 -8.34
C ALA A 4 17.53 -0.09 -8.32
N ASN A 5 17.32 -0.83 -9.41
CA ASN A 5 16.27 -1.85 -9.49
C ASN A 5 16.51 -3.02 -8.52
N LEU A 6 17.78 -3.34 -8.22
CA LEU A 6 18.12 -4.41 -7.28
C LEU A 6 17.93 -3.96 -5.83
N GLN A 7 18.19 -2.69 -5.51
CA GLN A 7 17.92 -2.12 -4.20
C GLN A 7 16.42 -2.04 -3.92
N ASP A 8 15.63 -1.62 -4.91
CA ASP A 8 14.17 -1.60 -4.83
C ASP A 8 13.63 -3.02 -4.61
N LEU A 9 14.11 -4.00 -5.38
CA LEU A 9 13.70 -5.39 -5.18
C LEU A 9 14.05 -5.91 -3.77
N ARG A 10 15.24 -5.58 -3.24
CA ARG A 10 15.62 -5.97 -1.87
C ARG A 10 14.70 -5.35 -0.82
N ARG A 11 14.29 -4.09 -1.01
CA ARG A 11 13.33 -3.39 -0.13
C ARG A 11 11.99 -4.13 -0.12
N VAL A 12 11.47 -4.44 -1.30
CA VAL A 12 10.20 -5.17 -1.47
C VAL A 12 10.28 -6.57 -0.86
N VAL A 13 11.34 -7.33 -1.14
CA VAL A 13 11.52 -8.68 -0.59
C VAL A 13 11.58 -8.63 0.94
N SER A 14 12.31 -7.67 1.52
CA SER A 14 12.39 -7.51 2.97
C SER A 14 11.01 -7.24 3.59
N ALA A 15 10.25 -6.32 2.99
CA ALA A 15 8.90 -5.97 3.43
C ALA A 15 7.94 -7.17 3.33
N VAL A 16 7.87 -7.84 2.18
CA VAL A 16 6.96 -8.97 1.92
C VAL A 16 7.33 -10.20 2.76
N THR A 17 8.60 -10.41 3.09
CA THR A 17 9.02 -11.52 3.95
C THR A 17 8.39 -11.44 5.35
N ARG A 18 8.09 -10.24 5.85
CA ARG A 18 7.37 -10.04 7.13
C ARG A 18 5.95 -10.58 7.10
N LEU A 19 5.36 -10.76 5.91
CA LEU A 19 3.99 -11.25 5.74
C LEU A 19 3.89 -12.78 5.70
N ARG A 20 5.02 -13.50 5.84
CA ARG A 20 5.02 -14.96 5.73
C ARG A 20 4.22 -15.59 6.87
N GLY A 21 3.16 -16.31 6.52
CA GLY A 21 2.28 -16.96 7.49
C GLY A 21 1.17 -16.07 8.02
N GLU A 22 1.08 -14.82 7.55
CA GLU A 22 -0.01 -13.92 7.88
C GLU A 22 -1.31 -14.34 7.18
N THR A 23 -2.42 -14.23 7.91
CA THR A 23 -3.77 -14.45 7.37
C THR A 23 -4.32 -13.15 6.83
N VAL A 24 -4.88 -13.19 5.62
CA VAL A 24 -5.55 -12.04 5.02
C VAL A 24 -6.89 -11.80 5.72
N LYS A 25 -7.06 -10.59 6.26
CA LYS A 25 -8.28 -10.10 6.89
C LYS A 25 -9.22 -9.42 5.90
N HIS A 26 -8.68 -8.53 5.07
CA HIS A 26 -9.47 -7.77 4.10
C HIS A 26 -8.65 -7.37 2.87
N VAL A 27 -9.31 -7.25 1.73
CA VAL A 27 -8.70 -6.79 0.46
C VAL A 27 -9.55 -5.68 -0.13
N THR A 28 -8.92 -4.53 -0.37
CA THR A 28 -9.55 -3.38 -1.03
C THR A 28 -8.83 -3.07 -2.32
N VAL A 29 -9.57 -2.99 -3.43
CA VAL A 29 -9.07 -2.55 -4.73
C VAL A 29 -9.74 -1.23 -5.08
N ARG A 30 -8.95 -0.20 -5.38
CA ARG A 30 -9.49 1.11 -5.82
C ARG A 30 -10.07 0.95 -7.24
N SER A 31 -11.19 1.63 -7.52
CA SER A 31 -11.94 1.49 -8.77
C SER A 31 -11.15 1.83 -10.04
N ASP A 32 -10.10 2.66 -9.91
CA ASP A 32 -9.22 3.02 -11.01
C ASP A 32 -8.01 2.07 -11.17
N VAL A 33 -7.99 0.97 -10.40
CA VAL A 33 -6.96 -0.08 -10.42
C VAL A 33 -5.56 0.46 -10.10
N ARG A 34 -5.46 1.66 -9.50
CA ARG A 34 -4.17 2.25 -9.13
C ARG A 34 -3.68 1.82 -7.76
N HIS A 35 -4.56 1.26 -6.93
CA HIS A 35 -4.22 0.90 -5.56
C HIS A 35 -4.87 -0.41 -5.16
N VAL A 36 -4.08 -1.30 -4.55
CA VAL A 36 -4.53 -2.49 -3.84
C VAL A 36 -4.03 -2.40 -2.41
N LYS A 37 -4.92 -2.63 -1.46
CA LYS A 37 -4.63 -2.71 -0.03
C LYS A 37 -5.01 -4.11 0.46
N VAL A 38 -4.09 -4.81 1.10
CA VAL A 38 -4.36 -6.10 1.76
C VAL A 38 -4.05 -5.93 3.24
N GLU A 39 -5.07 -6.09 4.07
CA GLU A 39 -4.95 -6.04 5.52
C GLU A 39 -4.81 -7.46 6.06
N PHE A 40 -3.88 -7.66 6.99
CA PHE A 40 -3.63 -8.94 7.65
C PHE A 40 -4.11 -8.91 9.10
N ASP A 41 -4.36 -10.08 9.69
CA ASP A 41 -4.85 -10.17 11.07
C ASP A 41 -3.90 -9.57 12.12
N SER A 42 -2.58 -9.59 11.85
CA SER A 42 -1.57 -8.91 12.69
C SER A 42 -1.70 -7.38 12.71
N GLY A 43 -2.51 -6.80 11.84
CA GLY A 43 -2.57 -5.35 11.61
C GLY A 43 -1.53 -4.85 10.61
N LEU A 44 -0.73 -5.73 9.99
CA LEU A 44 0.07 -5.35 8.84
C LEU A 44 -0.82 -5.05 7.62
N ILE A 45 -0.35 -4.14 6.78
CA ILE A 45 -1.02 -3.73 5.56
C ILE A 45 -0.01 -3.77 4.42
N LEU A 46 -0.27 -4.60 3.41
CA LEU A 46 0.41 -4.54 2.12
C LEU A 46 -0.31 -3.52 1.25
N VAL A 47 0.44 -2.55 0.72
CA VAL A 47 -0.03 -1.57 -0.25
C VAL A 47 0.72 -1.79 -1.55
N ILE A 48 -0.03 -1.89 -2.64
CA ILE A 48 0.49 -1.91 -4.01
C ILE A 48 -0.10 -0.72 -4.74
N SER A 49 0.74 0.20 -5.21
CA SER A 49 0.32 1.37 -5.99
C SER A 49 0.95 1.37 -7.38
N ALA A 50 0.18 1.84 -8.36
CA ALA A 50 0.68 2.17 -9.68
C ALA A 50 0.95 3.67 -9.76
N GLU A 51 2.23 4.02 -9.85
CA GLU A 51 2.73 5.38 -9.92
C GLU A 51 3.41 5.65 -11.27
N GLN A 52 3.77 6.91 -11.50
CA GLN A 52 4.65 7.29 -12.61
C GLN A 52 6.00 7.70 -12.03
N ASP A 53 7.08 7.18 -12.58
CA ASP A 53 8.43 7.64 -12.24
C ASP A 53 8.68 9.07 -12.76
N ALA A 54 9.86 9.62 -12.46
CA ALA A 54 10.24 10.96 -12.90
C ALA A 54 10.27 11.16 -14.43
N GLN A 55 10.21 10.07 -15.21
CA GLN A 55 10.18 10.06 -16.67
C GLN A 55 8.77 9.76 -17.22
N GLY A 56 7.75 9.72 -16.34
CA GLY A 56 6.37 9.41 -16.71
C GLY A 56 6.11 7.93 -16.98
N ARG A 57 7.08 7.04 -16.71
CA ARG A 57 6.91 5.61 -16.95
C ARG A 57 6.12 4.98 -15.81
N PRO A 58 5.20 4.04 -16.12
CA PRO A 58 4.48 3.34 -15.07
C PRO A 58 5.45 2.54 -14.22
N ARG A 59 5.29 2.66 -12.89
CA ARG A 59 6.08 1.97 -11.89
C ARG A 59 5.13 1.44 -10.81
N LEU A 60 5.39 0.21 -10.36
CA LEU A 60 4.69 -0.35 -9.21
C LEU A 60 5.50 -0.10 -7.96
N GLU A 61 4.86 0.46 -6.94
CA GLU A 61 5.40 0.53 -5.59
C GLU A 61 4.70 -0.52 -4.73
N VAL A 62 5.49 -1.16 -3.86
CA VAL A 62 5.03 -2.22 -2.97
C VAL A 62 5.64 -1.95 -1.60
N ASP A 63 4.78 -1.69 -0.63
CA ASP A 63 5.18 -1.42 0.75
C ASP A 63 4.35 -2.23 1.73
N VAL A 64 4.96 -2.53 2.88
CA VAL A 64 4.28 -3.16 4.02
C VAL A 64 4.38 -2.20 5.19
N VAL A 65 3.23 -1.73 5.65
CA VAL A 65 3.10 -0.77 6.74
C VAL A 65 2.30 -1.39 7.87
N GLU A 66 2.45 -0.86 9.07
CA GLU A 66 1.57 -1.20 10.19
C GLU A 66 0.32 -0.33 10.10
N ALA A 67 -0.85 -0.92 10.37
CA ALA A 67 -2.06 -0.15 10.55
C ALA A 67 -1.82 0.83 11.72
N THR A 68 -1.93 2.12 11.44
CA THR A 68 -2.13 3.09 12.51
C THR A 68 -3.37 2.64 13.27
N GLN A 69 -3.21 2.33 14.56
CA GLN A 69 -4.36 2.02 15.42
C GLN A 69 -5.36 3.15 15.23
N ASP A 70 -6.57 2.75 14.85
CA ASP A 70 -7.65 3.61 14.41
C ASP A 70 -7.88 4.76 15.41
N SER A 71 -7.37 5.95 15.10
CA SER A 71 -7.94 7.19 15.61
C SER A 71 -9.25 7.36 14.88
N GLY A 72 -10.28 6.64 15.34
CA GLY A 72 -11.61 6.65 14.78
C GLY A 72 -12.19 8.06 14.75
N VAL A 73 -11.93 8.80 13.68
CA VAL A 73 -12.64 10.05 13.35
C VAL A 73 -12.72 10.12 11.83
N LYS A 74 -13.76 9.50 11.28
CA LYS A 74 -14.37 9.96 10.03
C LYS A 74 -14.86 11.40 10.26
N GLN A 75 -13.99 12.40 10.13
CA GLN A 75 -14.41 13.79 10.01
C GLN A 75 -14.91 13.99 8.58
N GLN A 76 -16.13 13.52 8.35
CA GLN A 76 -16.90 13.85 7.16
C GLN A 76 -17.28 15.33 7.31
N ILE A 77 -16.62 16.19 6.53
CA ILE A 77 -16.95 17.62 6.48
C ILE A 77 -18.31 17.73 5.78
N GLU A 78 -19.37 18.00 6.54
CA GLU A 78 -20.64 18.44 5.96
C GLU A 78 -20.45 19.86 5.41
N VAL A 79 -20.42 19.98 4.09
CA VAL A 79 -20.49 21.28 3.42
C VAL A 79 -21.97 21.61 3.22
N ARG A 80 -22.46 22.64 3.94
CA ARG A 80 -23.77 23.24 3.64
C ARG A 80 -23.56 24.31 2.58
N PHE A 81 -24.26 24.17 1.46
CA PHE A 81 -24.35 25.20 0.45
C PHE A 81 -25.46 26.17 0.88
N GLU A 82 -25.09 27.40 1.24
CA GLU A 82 -25.98 28.58 1.26
C GLU A 82 -25.74 29.42 0.00
#